data_AF-A0A0Q5LJP4-F1
#
_entry.id   AF-A0A0Q5LJP4-F1
#
_cell.length_a   1.000
_cell.length_b   1.000
_cell.length_c   1.000
_cell.angle_alpha   90.00
_cell.angle_beta   90.00
_cell.angle_gamma   90.00
#
_symmetry.space_group_name_H-M   'P 1'
#
loop_
_entity.id
_entity.type
_entity.pdbx_description
1 polymer ?
#
loop_
_entity_poly.entity_id
_entity_poly.type
_entity_poly.pdbx_seq_one_letter_code
_entity_poly.pdbx_strand_id
1 'polypeptide(L)'
;MGAVELEQFRLMVERNDYRGIADELARLEAERGVIDITALGDDPESAVVDNLELELEYATDFAPTCSVYGYYRYRGGEPSVIVVHPSLSAERDNFTIVHEYGHHVQRHHADWADVRYSLPAARGDKVEEKVADAFAAAVLIPEDAVPDDAGLSARALASVYAQVRASRSAVASRMVELTSTGRAGTVVVCDFEGRVIFARATDDEVFAPARGIVQPDLARLFDQAANAGGSLTAPLQVGLRAMSGWTLTDLTAELVIDHTGGYAFVVITPNQVYGRQQEWARRWHECPNPACGEVFVVDETVEIHDVCGDPKCPECAWCSCERVETFCKNCFMALSVAEQSGEVEHECA
;
A
#
# COMPACT_ATOMS: atom_id res chain seq x y z
N MET A 1 31.58 -18.10 19.45
CA MET A 1 30.90 -17.16 18.54
C MET A 1 29.81 -16.38 19.27
N GLY A 2 28.94 -17.01 20.06
CA GLY A 2 27.75 -16.33 20.63
C GLY A 2 27.93 -15.05 21.46
N ALA A 3 29.08 -14.80 22.12
CA ALA A 3 29.26 -13.53 22.85
C ALA A 3 29.31 -12.28 21.94
N VAL A 4 29.69 -12.44 20.67
CA VAL A 4 29.75 -11.34 19.70
C VAL A 4 28.37 -11.10 19.07
N GLU A 5 27.67 -12.17 18.70
CA GLU A 5 26.32 -12.13 18.11
C GLU A 5 25.29 -11.55 19.09
N LEU A 6 25.35 -11.96 20.37
CA LEU A 6 24.52 -11.40 21.44
C LEU A 6 24.65 -9.88 21.57
N GLU A 7 25.88 -9.36 21.53
CA GLU A 7 26.11 -7.92 21.66
C GLU A 7 25.67 -7.15 20.41
N GLN A 8 25.83 -7.75 19.22
CA GLN A 8 25.34 -7.18 17.98
C GLN A 8 23.81 -7.04 17.99
N PHE A 9 23.06 -8.07 18.40
CA PHE A 9 21.61 -7.99 18.52
C PHE A 9 21.15 -6.92 19.52
N ARG A 10 21.85 -6.76 20.66
CA ARG A 10 21.55 -5.68 21.61
C ARG A 10 21.68 -4.30 20.97
N LEU A 11 22.80 -4.05 20.27
CA LEU A 11 23.03 -2.78 19.58
C LEU A 11 21.97 -2.49 18.52
N MET A 12 21.52 -3.52 17.78
CA MET A 12 20.46 -3.36 16.80
C MET A 12 19.11 -3.04 17.46
N VAL A 13 18.75 -3.71 18.55
CA VAL A 13 17.52 -3.42 19.31
C VAL A 13 17.54 -2.01 19.90
N GLU A 14 18.69 -1.53 20.37
CA GLU A 14 18.83 -0.14 20.86
C GLU A 14 18.60 0.90 19.76
N ARG A 15 18.99 0.57 18.52
CA ARG A 15 18.79 1.42 17.35
C ARG A 15 17.43 1.26 16.68
N ASN A 16 16.60 0.32 17.15
CA ASN A 16 15.39 -0.14 16.47
C ASN A 16 15.66 -0.62 15.03
N ASP A 17 16.83 -1.23 14.82
CA ASP A 17 17.25 -1.78 13.53
C ASP A 17 16.68 -3.19 13.35
N TYR A 18 15.35 -3.28 13.21
CA TYR A 18 14.64 -4.56 13.04
C TYR A 18 15.05 -5.28 11.76
N ARG A 19 15.45 -4.51 10.74
CA ARG A 19 15.95 -5.04 9.48
C ARG A 19 17.32 -5.69 9.67
N GLY A 20 18.28 -5.02 10.31
CA GLY A 20 19.57 -5.61 10.61
C GLY A 20 19.45 -6.89 11.44
N ILE A 21 18.49 -6.95 12.36
CA ILE A 21 18.18 -8.17 13.12
C ILE A 21 17.64 -9.27 12.20
N ALA A 22 16.67 -8.94 11.34
CA ALA A 22 16.06 -9.88 10.41
C ALA A 22 17.07 -10.43 9.39
N ASP A 23 17.92 -9.58 8.81
CA ASP A 23 18.96 -9.96 7.85
C ASP A 23 19.99 -10.90 8.51
N GLU A 24 20.37 -10.61 9.76
CA GLU A 24 21.26 -11.48 10.54
C GLU A 24 20.61 -12.82 10.89
N LEU A 25 19.33 -12.83 11.27
CA LEU A 25 18.58 -14.06 11.51
C LEU A 25 18.42 -14.90 10.25
N ALA A 26 18.16 -14.28 9.09
CA ALA A 26 18.10 -14.96 7.80
C ALA A 26 19.46 -15.59 7.43
N ARG A 27 20.57 -14.87 7.68
CA ARG A 27 21.92 -15.40 7.49
C ARG A 27 22.18 -16.62 8.38
N LEU A 28 21.88 -16.51 9.68
CA LEU A 28 22.07 -17.60 10.65
C LEU A 28 21.17 -18.80 10.33
N GLU A 29 19.95 -18.57 9.86
CA GLU A 29 19.04 -19.63 9.45
C GLU A 29 19.49 -20.34 8.17
N ALA A 30 20.00 -19.60 7.19
CA ALA A 30 20.63 -20.16 6.00
C ALA A 30 21.84 -21.05 6.37
N GLU A 31 22.60 -20.69 7.39
CA GLU A 31 23.70 -21.50 7.92
C GLU A 31 23.23 -22.78 8.64
N ARG A 32 22.07 -22.74 9.30
CA ARG A 32 21.43 -23.95 9.87
C ARG A 32 20.98 -24.91 8.77
N GLY A 33 20.54 -24.38 7.63
CA GLY A 33 20.14 -25.18 6.46
C GLY A 33 18.86 -25.98 6.68
N VAL A 34 17.98 -25.54 7.60
CA VAL A 34 16.67 -26.18 7.87
C VAL A 34 15.71 -25.95 6.70
N ILE A 35 15.68 -24.73 6.17
CA ILE A 35 14.98 -24.34 4.93
C ILE A 35 15.95 -23.53 4.08
N ASP A 36 15.88 -23.73 2.76
CA ASP A 36 16.53 -22.83 1.80
C ASP A 36 15.76 -21.50 1.76
N ILE A 37 16.38 -20.43 2.25
CA ILE A 37 15.78 -19.10 2.34
C ILE A 37 15.35 -18.56 0.97
N THR A 38 16.09 -18.90 -0.10
CA THR A 38 15.69 -18.51 -1.46
C THR A 38 14.44 -19.25 -1.89
N ALA A 39 14.38 -20.57 -1.66
CA ALA A 39 13.18 -21.35 -1.96
C ALA A 39 11.96 -20.88 -1.15
N LEU A 40 12.18 -20.47 0.10
CA LEU A 40 11.14 -19.88 0.95
C LEU A 40 10.60 -18.56 0.39
N GLY A 41 11.44 -17.74 -0.24
CA GLY A 41 11.01 -16.51 -0.92
C GLY A 41 10.23 -16.77 -2.21
N ASP A 42 10.60 -17.81 -2.95
CA ASP A 42 10.01 -18.16 -4.25
C ASP A 42 8.65 -18.88 -4.13
N ASP A 43 8.53 -19.79 -3.17
CA ASP A 43 7.33 -20.57 -2.89
C ASP A 43 7.27 -20.96 -1.40
N PRO A 44 6.72 -20.08 -0.53
CA PRO A 44 6.69 -20.30 0.90
C PRO A 44 5.96 -21.58 1.32
N GLU A 45 4.87 -21.92 0.63
CA GLU A 45 4.08 -23.10 0.92
C GLU A 45 4.91 -24.36 0.65
N SER A 46 5.44 -24.50 -0.57
CA SER A 46 6.26 -25.66 -0.94
C SER A 46 7.53 -25.79 -0.10
N ALA A 47 8.14 -24.68 0.32
CA ALA A 47 9.34 -24.69 1.15
C ALA A 47 9.11 -25.26 2.57
N VAL A 48 7.87 -25.17 3.09
CA VAL A 48 7.53 -25.62 4.45
C VAL A 48 6.92 -27.03 4.47
N VAL A 49 6.21 -27.46 3.41
CA VAL A 49 5.43 -28.72 3.40
C VAL A 49 6.26 -29.99 3.72
N ASP A 50 7.53 -30.05 3.32
CA ASP A 50 8.41 -31.21 3.55
C ASP A 50 9.48 -30.95 4.64
N ASN A 51 9.25 -29.98 5.54
CA ASN A 51 10.21 -29.62 6.57
C ASN A 51 10.17 -30.56 7.79
N LEU A 52 11.34 -30.88 8.35
CA LEU A 52 11.45 -31.75 9.53
C LEU A 52 11.16 -31.04 10.86
N GLU A 53 11.26 -29.72 10.90
CA GLU A 53 11.03 -28.87 12.07
C GLU A 53 9.64 -28.19 12.04
N LEU A 54 8.94 -28.20 10.90
CA LEU A 54 7.70 -27.46 10.68
C LEU A 54 6.64 -28.24 9.90
N GLU A 55 5.39 -28.07 10.32
CA GLU A 55 4.18 -28.47 9.58
C GLU A 55 3.38 -27.22 9.20
N LEU A 56 2.74 -27.25 8.03
CA LEU A 56 1.82 -26.21 7.57
C LEU A 56 0.38 -26.71 7.64
N GLU A 57 -0.48 -25.98 8.36
CA GLU A 57 -1.90 -26.29 8.52
C GLU A 57 -2.77 -25.12 8.01
N TYR A 58 -3.68 -25.38 7.08
CA TYR A 58 -4.71 -24.41 6.70
C TYR A 58 -5.97 -24.60 7.54
N ALA A 59 -6.33 -23.58 8.31
CA ALA A 59 -7.53 -23.62 9.14
C ALA A 59 -8.79 -23.36 8.30
N THR A 60 -9.63 -24.39 8.14
CA THR A 60 -10.89 -24.30 7.36
C THR A 60 -12.10 -23.84 8.18
N ASP A 61 -12.03 -23.92 9.51
CA ASP A 61 -13.12 -23.55 10.41
C ASP A 61 -12.87 -22.18 11.04
N PHE A 62 -13.45 -21.13 10.47
CA PHE A 62 -13.29 -19.77 10.99
C PHE A 62 -14.60 -19.01 11.16
N ALA A 63 -14.76 -18.37 12.32
CA ALA A 63 -15.77 -17.35 12.53
C ALA A 63 -15.22 -15.99 12.02
N PRO A 64 -15.98 -15.21 11.23
CA PRO A 64 -15.52 -14.03 10.47
C PRO A 64 -14.98 -12.84 11.29
N THR A 65 -14.74 -13.00 12.59
CA THR A 65 -14.35 -11.95 13.54
C THR A 65 -12.93 -12.07 14.09
N CYS A 66 -12.18 -13.13 13.78
CA CYS A 66 -10.82 -13.24 14.28
C CYS A 66 -9.84 -12.47 13.35
N SER A 67 -9.06 -11.59 13.96
CA SER A 67 -8.25 -10.56 13.28
C SER A 67 -6.85 -11.03 12.88
N VAL A 68 -6.56 -12.31 13.13
CA VAL A 68 -5.25 -12.93 12.98
C VAL A 68 -5.27 -13.77 11.71
N TYR A 69 -4.38 -13.48 10.76
CA TYR A 69 -4.31 -14.16 9.45
C TYR A 69 -3.51 -15.47 9.51
N GLY A 70 -2.78 -15.71 10.59
CA GLY A 70 -2.09 -16.96 10.88
C GLY A 70 -1.41 -16.89 12.24
N TYR A 71 -0.91 -18.01 12.74
CA TYR A 71 -0.11 -18.02 13.97
C TYR A 71 0.84 -19.20 14.02
N TYR A 72 1.98 -18.97 14.64
CA TYR A 72 2.99 -19.97 14.97
C TYR A 72 2.68 -20.67 16.30
N ARG A 73 2.70 -22.01 16.28
CA ARG A 73 2.55 -22.86 17.47
C ARG A 73 3.79 -23.73 17.63
N TYR A 74 4.61 -23.40 18.61
CA TYR A 74 5.72 -24.25 19.03
C TYR A 74 5.24 -25.59 19.60
N ARG A 75 5.79 -26.70 19.13
CA ARG A 75 5.64 -28.03 19.71
C ARG A 75 7.02 -28.55 20.13
N GLY A 76 7.18 -28.95 21.38
CA GLY A 76 8.47 -29.43 21.89
C GLY A 76 8.69 -30.91 21.60
N GLY A 77 9.69 -31.24 20.78
CA GLY A 77 9.99 -32.64 20.41
C GLY A 77 9.18 -33.19 19.24
N GLU A 78 8.35 -32.35 18.63
CA GLU A 78 7.59 -32.60 17.39
C GLU A 78 7.82 -31.39 16.46
N PRO A 79 7.56 -31.50 15.15
CA PRO A 79 7.52 -30.34 14.28
C PRO A 79 6.58 -29.26 14.83
N SER A 80 7.05 -28.02 14.86
CA SER A 80 6.20 -26.87 15.20
C SER A 80 5.23 -26.58 14.06
N VAL A 81 4.16 -25.83 14.31
CA VAL A 81 3.11 -25.64 13.30
C VAL A 81 2.94 -24.18 12.94
N ILE A 82 2.89 -23.92 11.65
CA ILE A 82 2.40 -22.66 11.08
C ILE A 82 0.95 -22.89 10.69
N VAL A 83 0.03 -22.16 11.32
CA VAL A 83 -1.38 -22.18 10.96
C VAL A 83 -1.69 -20.96 10.11
N VAL A 84 -2.23 -21.17 8.91
CA VAL A 84 -2.63 -20.09 7.99
C VAL A 84 -4.15 -20.05 7.88
N HIS A 85 -4.70 -18.84 7.97
CA HIS A 85 -6.08 -18.57 7.59
C HIS A 85 -6.09 -18.06 6.14
N PRO A 86 -6.60 -18.85 5.17
CA PRO A 86 -6.56 -18.49 3.76
C PRO A 86 -7.10 -17.08 3.50
N SER A 87 -6.30 -16.27 2.83
CA SER A 87 -6.69 -14.93 2.40
C SER A 87 -7.32 -14.94 1.01
N LEU A 88 -7.75 -13.76 0.56
CA LEU A 88 -8.26 -13.55 -0.80
C LEU A 88 -7.14 -13.46 -1.84
N SER A 89 -5.87 -13.39 -1.42
CA SER A 89 -4.71 -13.19 -2.28
C SER A 89 -3.53 -14.02 -1.82
N ALA A 90 -2.87 -14.73 -2.74
CA ALA A 90 -1.70 -15.55 -2.46
C ALA A 90 -0.55 -14.75 -1.82
N GLU A 91 -0.38 -13.47 -2.16
CA GLU A 91 0.69 -12.63 -1.58
C GLU A 91 0.53 -12.40 -0.07
N ARG A 92 -0.72 -12.44 0.43
CA ARG A 92 -0.98 -12.34 1.87
C ARG A 92 -0.68 -13.66 2.57
N ASP A 93 -1.07 -14.77 1.97
CA ASP A 93 -0.76 -16.10 2.50
C ASP A 93 0.75 -16.32 2.55
N ASN A 94 1.46 -15.95 1.47
CA ASN A 94 2.92 -15.95 1.41
C ASN A 94 3.54 -15.13 2.54
N PHE A 95 3.08 -13.89 2.73
CA PHE A 95 3.56 -13.04 3.81
C PHE A 95 3.32 -13.70 5.18
N THR A 96 2.12 -14.24 5.42
CA THR A 96 1.80 -14.93 6.67
C THR A 96 2.70 -16.13 6.90
N ILE A 97 2.91 -17.01 5.91
CA ILE A 97 3.78 -18.18 6.06
C ILE A 97 5.19 -17.76 6.46
N VAL A 98 5.78 -16.80 5.74
CA VAL A 98 7.16 -16.35 6.01
C VAL A 98 7.25 -15.57 7.32
N HIS A 99 6.22 -14.81 7.69
CA HIS A 99 6.14 -14.11 8.99
C HIS A 99 6.12 -15.11 10.15
N GLU A 100 5.29 -16.15 10.10
CA GLU A 100 5.25 -17.19 11.12
C GLU A 100 6.54 -18.02 11.15
N TYR A 101 7.16 -18.25 10.00
CA TYR A 101 8.51 -18.81 9.95
C TYR A 101 9.54 -17.90 10.61
N GLY A 102 9.41 -16.57 10.47
CA GLY A 102 10.21 -15.59 11.21
C GLY A 102 10.10 -15.78 12.72
N HIS A 103 8.91 -16.05 13.27
CA HIS A 103 8.76 -16.40 14.70
C HIS A 103 9.45 -17.72 15.06
N HIS A 104 9.38 -18.72 14.19
CA HIS A 104 10.12 -19.97 14.35
C HIS A 104 11.64 -19.71 14.44
N VAL A 105 12.20 -18.97 13.48
CA VAL A 105 13.62 -18.60 13.43
C VAL A 105 14.03 -17.86 14.72
N GLN A 106 13.28 -16.84 15.11
CA GLN A 106 13.54 -16.09 16.34
C GLN A 106 13.61 -16.98 17.59
N ARG A 107 12.82 -18.06 17.65
CA ARG A 107 12.85 -18.98 18.79
C ARG A 107 14.09 -19.89 18.82
N HIS A 108 14.68 -20.20 17.67
CA HIS A 108 15.76 -21.18 17.54
C HIS A 108 17.16 -20.58 17.64
N HIS A 109 17.30 -19.26 17.49
CA HIS A 109 18.58 -18.55 17.67
C HIS A 109 18.73 -18.03 19.10
N ALA A 110 19.47 -18.79 19.92
CA ALA A 110 19.58 -18.56 21.37
C ALA A 110 20.08 -17.16 21.75
N ASP A 111 21.08 -16.62 21.05
CA ASP A 111 21.59 -15.28 21.33
C ASP A 111 20.52 -14.20 21.09
N TRP A 112 19.71 -14.33 20.03
CA TRP A 112 18.57 -13.45 19.80
C TRP A 112 17.48 -13.64 20.87
N ALA A 113 17.12 -14.89 21.19
CA ALA A 113 16.11 -15.20 22.19
C ALA A 113 16.48 -14.59 23.56
N ASP A 114 17.75 -14.68 23.96
CA ASP A 114 18.26 -14.05 25.18
C ASP A 114 18.09 -12.53 25.17
N VAL A 115 18.40 -11.86 24.06
CA VAL A 115 18.14 -10.41 23.91
C VAL A 115 16.64 -10.12 24.02
N ARG A 116 15.79 -10.83 23.28
CA ARG A 116 14.33 -10.64 23.29
C ARG A 116 13.73 -10.84 24.67
N TYR A 117 14.13 -11.87 25.41
CA TYR A 117 13.62 -12.15 26.76
C TYR A 117 14.21 -11.24 27.85
N SER A 118 15.31 -10.53 27.56
CA SER A 118 15.82 -9.49 28.46
C SER A 118 15.00 -8.18 28.42
N LEU A 119 14.18 -7.99 27.38
CA LEU A 119 13.35 -6.80 27.23
C LEU A 119 12.09 -6.85 28.11
N PRO A 120 11.54 -5.70 28.54
CA PRO A 120 10.20 -5.66 29.14
C PRO A 120 9.17 -6.30 28.20
N ALA A 121 8.24 -7.11 28.72
CA ALA A 121 7.30 -7.91 27.91
C ALA A 121 6.64 -7.11 26.76
N ALA A 122 6.02 -5.97 27.06
CA ALA A 122 5.34 -5.16 26.04
C ALA A 122 6.28 -4.59 24.96
N ARG A 123 7.57 -4.41 25.25
CA ARG A 123 8.59 -4.05 24.25
C ARG A 123 9.05 -5.28 23.50
N GLY A 124 9.31 -6.39 24.20
CA GLY A 124 9.71 -7.66 23.60
C GLY A 124 8.72 -8.13 22.55
N ASP A 125 7.42 -8.11 22.85
CA ASP A 125 6.37 -8.52 21.91
C ASP A 125 6.36 -7.62 20.67
N LYS A 126 6.46 -6.30 20.83
CA LYS A 126 6.53 -5.37 19.69
C LYS A 126 7.76 -5.58 18.83
N VAL A 127 8.90 -5.87 19.45
CA VAL A 127 10.16 -6.11 18.74
C VAL A 127 10.08 -7.44 17.98
N GLU A 128 9.54 -8.48 18.59
CA GLU A 128 9.37 -9.79 17.97
C GLU A 128 8.50 -9.72 16.70
N GLU A 129 7.35 -9.05 16.77
CA GLU A 129 6.46 -8.82 15.62
C GLU A 129 7.16 -8.00 14.52
N LYS A 130 7.90 -6.95 14.91
CA LYS A 130 8.62 -6.09 13.95
C LYS A 130 9.78 -6.82 13.26
N VAL A 131 10.44 -7.73 13.96
CA VAL A 131 11.49 -8.58 13.40
C VAL A 131 10.88 -9.64 12.49
N ALA A 132 9.73 -10.24 12.84
CA ALA A 132 9.01 -11.16 11.95
C ALA A 132 8.54 -10.47 10.66
N ASP A 133 7.95 -9.27 10.76
CA ASP A 133 7.60 -8.43 9.61
C ASP A 133 8.82 -8.15 8.71
N ALA A 134 9.95 -7.75 9.33
CA ALA A 134 11.17 -7.42 8.60
C ALA A 134 11.81 -8.65 7.95
N PHE A 135 11.76 -9.81 8.63
CA PHE A 135 12.22 -11.09 8.10
C PHE A 135 11.40 -11.49 6.88
N ALA A 136 10.07 -11.45 6.97
CA ALA A 136 9.20 -11.75 5.84
C ALA A 136 9.46 -10.82 4.65
N ALA A 137 9.66 -9.52 4.91
CA ALA A 137 9.99 -8.56 3.86
C ALA A 137 11.36 -8.84 3.20
N ALA A 138 12.38 -9.21 3.98
CA ALA A 138 13.72 -9.51 3.47
C ALA A 138 13.76 -10.80 2.64
N VAL A 139 13.02 -11.83 3.06
CA VAL A 139 12.95 -13.11 2.34
C VAL A 139 12.10 -13.01 1.07
N LEU A 140 10.95 -12.33 1.13
CA LEU A 140 10.07 -12.18 -0.05
C LEU A 140 10.54 -11.13 -1.04
N ILE A 141 11.36 -10.16 -0.61
CA ILE A 141 11.91 -9.08 -1.44
C ILE A 141 13.40 -8.96 -1.12
N PRO A 142 14.23 -9.89 -1.64
CA PRO A 142 15.65 -9.90 -1.36
C PRO A 142 16.33 -8.68 -1.98
N GLU A 143 17.47 -8.27 -1.41
CA GLU A 143 18.16 -7.04 -1.83
C GLU A 143 18.61 -7.07 -3.30
N ASP A 144 19.01 -8.25 -3.79
CA ASP A 144 19.43 -8.48 -5.17
C ASP A 144 18.28 -8.43 -6.20
N ALA A 145 17.03 -8.52 -5.75
CA ALA A 145 15.87 -8.27 -6.60
C ALA A 145 15.74 -6.78 -6.98
N VAL A 146 16.36 -5.88 -6.21
CA VAL A 146 16.36 -4.44 -6.47
C VAL A 146 17.69 -4.06 -7.14
N PRO A 147 17.68 -3.62 -8.41
CA PRO A 147 18.93 -3.24 -9.07
C PRO A 147 19.59 -2.05 -8.36
N ASP A 148 20.91 -2.13 -8.13
CA ASP A 148 21.71 -1.11 -7.42
C ASP A 148 21.56 0.30 -7.99
N ASP A 149 21.25 0.42 -9.29
CA ASP A 149 21.11 1.68 -10.03
C ASP A 149 19.66 2.08 -10.33
N ALA A 150 18.67 1.29 -9.89
CA ALA A 150 17.28 1.44 -10.31
C ALA A 150 16.65 2.79 -9.91
N GLY A 151 17.18 3.40 -8.85
CA GLY A 151 16.57 4.57 -8.21
C GLY A 151 15.10 4.34 -7.84
N LEU A 152 14.42 5.38 -7.38
CA LEU A 152 12.98 5.32 -7.19
C LEU A 152 12.26 5.66 -8.51
N SER A 153 11.79 4.63 -9.22
CA SER A 153 11.02 4.77 -10.46
C SER A 153 9.85 3.78 -10.51
N ALA A 154 8.79 4.15 -11.22
CA ALA A 154 7.63 3.28 -11.40
C ALA A 154 8.01 2.02 -12.20
N ARG A 155 8.95 2.14 -13.14
CA ARG A 155 9.51 1.02 -13.89
C ARG A 155 10.26 0.03 -13.00
N ALA A 156 11.10 0.51 -12.08
CA ALA A 156 11.80 -0.36 -11.14
C ALA A 156 10.81 -1.11 -10.25
N LEU A 157 9.82 -0.42 -9.69
CA LEU A 157 8.75 -1.03 -8.89
C LEU A 157 8.02 -2.15 -9.64
N ALA A 158 7.60 -1.90 -10.88
CA ALA A 158 6.92 -2.88 -11.70
C ALA A 158 7.82 -4.09 -12.05
N SER A 159 9.12 -3.83 -12.30
CA SER A 159 10.10 -4.88 -12.59
C SER A 159 10.35 -5.78 -11.39
N VAL A 160 10.55 -5.19 -10.19
CA VAL A 160 10.72 -5.94 -8.94
C VAL A 160 9.46 -6.75 -8.66
N TYR A 161 8.27 -6.14 -8.77
CA TYR A 161 7.01 -6.85 -8.52
C TYR A 161 6.79 -8.06 -9.44
N ALA A 162 7.28 -8.01 -10.68
CA ALA A 162 7.19 -9.15 -11.59
C ALA A 162 8.10 -10.34 -11.20
N GLN A 163 9.09 -10.12 -10.33
CA GLN A 163 10.10 -11.11 -9.95
C GLN A 163 9.83 -11.72 -8.58
N VAL A 164 9.10 -11.02 -7.71
CA VAL A 164 8.89 -11.44 -6.31
C VAL A 164 7.49 -12.03 -6.06
N ARG A 165 7.28 -12.56 -4.86
CA ARG A 165 5.99 -13.08 -4.38
C ARG A 165 5.36 -12.23 -3.28
N ALA A 166 5.75 -10.96 -3.23
CA ALA A 166 5.25 -9.97 -2.29
C ALA A 166 4.15 -9.09 -2.91
N SER A 167 3.33 -8.47 -2.04
CA SER A 167 2.31 -7.52 -2.50
C SER A 167 2.92 -6.23 -3.08
N ARG A 168 2.16 -5.53 -3.94
CA ARG A 168 2.55 -4.22 -4.50
C ARG A 168 2.94 -3.21 -3.42
N SER A 169 2.18 -3.18 -2.32
CA SER A 169 2.44 -2.28 -1.18
C SER A 169 3.75 -2.61 -0.46
N ALA A 170 4.09 -3.90 -0.36
CA ALA A 170 5.35 -4.35 0.21
C ALA A 170 6.53 -3.97 -0.68
N VAL A 171 6.42 -4.19 -2.00
CA VAL A 171 7.42 -3.74 -2.99
C VAL A 171 7.62 -2.22 -2.94
N ALA A 172 6.53 -1.45 -2.92
CA ALA A 172 6.58 0.01 -2.79
C ALA A 172 7.26 0.46 -1.49
N SER A 173 6.93 -0.18 -0.37
CA SER A 173 7.54 0.11 0.93
C SER A 173 9.03 -0.17 0.94
N ARG A 174 9.43 -1.35 0.45
CA ARG A 174 10.82 -1.79 0.41
C ARG A 174 11.66 -0.90 -0.49
N MET A 175 11.14 -0.52 -1.66
CA MET A 175 11.83 0.41 -2.56
C MET A 175 12.08 1.77 -1.92
N VAL A 176 11.10 2.35 -1.22
CA VAL A 176 11.28 3.63 -0.50
C VAL A 176 12.37 3.52 0.57
N GLU A 177 12.43 2.40 1.30
CA GLU A 177 13.45 2.17 2.32
C GLU A 177 14.87 2.09 1.73
N LEU A 178 15.02 1.38 0.60
CA LEU A 178 16.32 1.20 -0.07
C LEU A 178 16.80 2.45 -0.82
N THR A 179 15.90 3.25 -1.36
CA THR A 179 16.23 4.37 -2.28
C THR A 179 16.31 5.74 -1.60
N SER A 180 16.18 5.81 -0.27
CA SER A 180 16.06 7.04 0.52
C SER A 180 17.27 8.00 0.47
N THR A 181 18.29 7.70 -0.33
CA THR A 181 19.40 8.62 -0.64
C THR A 181 19.15 9.34 -1.98
N GLY A 182 18.39 10.44 -1.98
CA GLY A 182 18.69 11.56 -2.90
C GLY A 182 17.58 12.09 -3.83
N ARG A 183 16.35 11.56 -3.84
CA ARG A 183 15.24 12.19 -4.58
C ARG A 183 13.94 12.18 -3.77
N ALA A 184 13.39 13.37 -3.57
CA ALA A 184 12.08 13.58 -2.99
C ALA A 184 10.96 13.10 -3.91
N GLY A 185 10.04 12.31 -3.36
CA GLY A 185 8.86 11.89 -4.08
C GLY A 185 7.94 10.98 -3.27
N THR A 186 6.82 10.63 -3.90
CA THR A 186 5.83 9.72 -3.34
C THR A 186 5.62 8.55 -4.28
N VAL A 187 5.71 7.35 -3.73
CA VAL A 187 5.25 6.13 -4.40
C VAL A 187 3.77 5.96 -4.14
N VAL A 188 3.00 5.68 -5.18
CA VAL A 188 1.57 5.35 -5.11
C VAL A 188 1.32 4.05 -5.87
N VAL A 189 0.45 3.21 -5.33
CA VAL A 189 -0.17 2.08 -6.05
C VAL A 189 -1.63 2.46 -6.24
N CYS A 190 -2.12 2.44 -7.48
CA CYS A 190 -3.51 2.75 -7.78
C CYS A 190 -4.14 1.75 -8.76
N ASP A 191 -5.47 1.69 -8.78
CA ASP A 191 -6.22 0.97 -9.81
C ASP A 191 -6.49 1.87 -11.04
N PHE A 192 -7.25 1.34 -12.01
CA PHE A 192 -7.63 2.03 -13.25
C PHE A 192 -8.53 3.26 -13.01
N GLU A 193 -9.25 3.32 -11.89
CA GLU A 193 -10.04 4.51 -11.52
C GLU A 193 -9.16 5.60 -10.90
N GLY A 194 -7.85 5.38 -10.76
CA GLY A 194 -6.95 6.27 -10.05
C GLY A 194 -7.15 6.24 -8.54
N ARG A 195 -7.81 5.21 -7.99
CA ARG A 195 -8.00 5.04 -6.55
C ARG A 195 -6.72 4.57 -5.90
N VAL A 196 -6.31 5.25 -4.84
CA VAL A 196 -5.10 4.92 -4.09
C VAL A 196 -5.31 3.65 -3.27
N ILE A 197 -4.54 2.61 -3.58
CA ILE A 197 -4.48 1.36 -2.81
C ILE A 197 -3.43 1.46 -1.70
N PHE A 198 -2.31 2.10 -2.02
CA PHE A 198 -1.18 2.33 -1.11
C PHE A 198 -0.43 3.59 -1.53
N ALA A 199 0.12 4.32 -0.57
CA ALA A 199 1.07 5.38 -0.86
C ALA A 199 2.09 5.53 0.27
N ARG A 200 3.32 5.91 -0.10
CA ARG A 200 4.40 6.21 0.83
C ARG A 200 5.31 7.29 0.26
N ALA A 201 5.55 8.32 1.04
CA ALA A 201 6.47 9.38 0.69
C ALA A 201 7.90 9.01 1.13
N THR A 202 8.90 9.47 0.38
CA THR A 202 10.32 9.38 0.77
C THR A 202 10.69 10.46 1.78
N ASP A 203 10.00 11.60 1.75
CA ASP A 203 10.18 12.76 2.62
C ASP A 203 8.87 13.57 2.73
N ASP A 204 8.94 14.75 3.33
CA ASP A 204 7.80 15.63 3.55
C ASP A 204 7.52 16.58 2.35
N GLU A 205 8.29 16.50 1.26
CA GLU A 205 8.15 17.45 0.14
C GLU A 205 6.97 17.13 -0.77
N VAL A 206 6.69 15.84 -0.96
CA VAL A 206 5.49 15.34 -1.64
C VAL A 206 4.77 14.45 -0.65
N PHE A 207 3.54 14.79 -0.28
CA PHE A 207 2.81 13.98 0.70
C PHE A 207 2.34 12.65 0.08
N ALA A 208 2.09 11.65 0.92
CA ALA A 208 1.46 10.40 0.54
C ALA A 208 -0.08 10.57 0.56
N PRO A 209 -0.80 10.44 -0.57
CA PRO A 209 -2.25 10.52 -0.57
C PRO A 209 -2.86 9.38 0.24
N ALA A 210 -3.98 9.64 0.93
CA ALA A 210 -4.60 8.61 1.75
C ALA A 210 -5.19 7.48 0.89
N ARG A 211 -5.16 6.27 1.44
CA ARG A 211 -5.79 5.10 0.85
C ARG A 211 -7.29 5.33 0.63
N GLY A 212 -7.78 4.91 -0.52
CA GLY A 212 -9.20 4.99 -0.91
C GLY A 212 -9.57 6.26 -1.68
N ILE A 213 -8.77 7.32 -1.60
CA ILE A 213 -9.00 8.55 -2.38
C ILE A 213 -8.79 8.27 -3.88
N VAL A 214 -9.67 8.83 -4.71
CA VAL A 214 -9.51 8.87 -6.16
C VAL A 214 -8.71 10.09 -6.59
N GLN A 215 -7.63 9.88 -7.34
CA GLN A 215 -6.79 10.91 -7.92
C GLN A 215 -7.08 11.00 -9.43
N PRO A 216 -7.79 12.04 -9.92
CA PRO A 216 -8.24 12.09 -11.32
C PRO A 216 -7.09 12.08 -12.35
N ASP A 217 -5.97 12.72 -12.03
CA ASP A 217 -4.80 12.65 -12.90
C ASP A 217 -4.25 11.22 -13.00
N LEU A 218 -4.29 10.42 -11.93
CA LEU A 218 -3.82 9.03 -11.99
C LEU A 218 -4.74 8.18 -12.87
N ALA A 219 -6.06 8.36 -12.80
CA ALA A 219 -7.02 7.70 -13.68
C ALA A 219 -6.73 8.03 -15.15
N ARG A 220 -6.58 9.33 -15.46
CA ARG A 220 -6.25 9.81 -16.80
C ARG A 220 -4.92 9.24 -17.30
N LEU A 221 -3.89 9.23 -16.46
CA LEU A 221 -2.57 8.69 -16.81
C LEU A 221 -2.61 7.19 -17.01
N PHE A 222 -3.42 6.46 -16.23
CA PHE A 222 -3.63 5.03 -16.40
C PHE A 222 -4.22 4.73 -17.79
N ASP A 223 -5.30 5.41 -18.16
CA ASP A 223 -5.94 5.26 -19.48
C ASP A 223 -4.96 5.59 -20.62
N GLN A 224 -4.19 6.65 -20.48
CA GLN A 224 -3.19 7.03 -21.48
C GLN A 224 -2.04 6.01 -21.57
N ALA A 225 -1.56 5.51 -20.43
CA ALA A 225 -0.51 4.48 -20.38
C ALA A 225 -0.99 3.17 -21.00
N ALA A 226 -2.23 2.74 -20.75
CA ALA A 226 -2.82 1.55 -21.36
C ALA A 226 -2.81 1.62 -22.89
N ASN A 227 -3.01 2.81 -23.46
CA ASN A 227 -2.93 3.06 -24.90
C ASN A 227 -1.50 3.26 -25.43
N ALA A 228 -0.52 3.51 -24.56
CA ALA A 228 0.88 3.81 -24.89
C ALA A 228 1.86 2.65 -24.58
N GLY A 229 1.36 1.44 -24.35
CA GLY A 229 2.19 0.26 -24.08
C GLY A 229 2.51 0.02 -22.60
N GLY A 230 1.67 0.53 -21.69
CA GLY A 230 1.70 0.23 -20.26
C GLY A 230 2.54 1.17 -19.40
N SER A 231 3.13 2.22 -19.96
CA SER A 231 3.96 3.18 -19.22
C SER A 231 3.79 4.60 -19.76
N LEU A 232 3.83 5.58 -18.86
CA LEU A 232 3.74 6.99 -19.21
C LEU A 232 4.46 7.85 -18.16
N THR A 233 5.10 8.94 -18.60
CA THR A 233 5.57 10.00 -17.71
C THR A 233 4.96 11.32 -18.18
N ALA A 234 4.26 12.02 -17.29
CA ALA A 234 3.61 13.28 -17.61
C ALA A 234 3.35 14.14 -16.36
N PRO A 235 3.21 15.47 -16.53
CA PRO A 235 2.79 16.35 -15.44
C PRO A 235 1.37 16.04 -14.97
N LEU A 236 1.12 16.24 -13.67
CA LEU A 236 -0.22 16.28 -13.10
C LEU A 236 -0.88 17.60 -13.51
N GLN A 237 -2.07 17.55 -14.11
CA GLN A 237 -2.78 18.74 -14.60
C GLN A 237 -3.55 19.44 -13.49
N VAL A 238 -4.17 18.66 -12.60
CA VAL A 238 -4.90 19.13 -11.43
C VAL A 238 -3.98 19.12 -10.22
N GLY A 239 -3.12 18.11 -10.09
CA GLY A 239 -2.23 17.91 -8.96
C GLY A 239 -2.67 16.78 -8.03
N LEU A 240 -1.98 16.64 -6.90
CA LEU A 240 -2.19 15.57 -5.93
C LEU A 240 -3.12 16.03 -4.80
N ARG A 241 -4.26 15.33 -4.63
CA ARG A 241 -5.30 15.71 -3.67
C ARG A 241 -5.06 15.11 -2.28
N ALA A 242 -5.15 15.96 -1.25
CA ALA A 242 -5.16 15.57 0.15
C ALA A 242 -6.60 15.31 0.65
N MET A 243 -6.73 14.58 1.76
CA MET A 243 -8.04 14.37 2.42
C MET A 243 -8.73 15.68 2.81
N SER A 244 -7.95 16.70 3.13
CA SER A 244 -8.44 18.02 3.56
C SER A 244 -8.97 18.89 2.41
N GLY A 245 -9.01 18.38 1.18
CA GLY A 245 -9.47 19.11 0.00
C GLY A 245 -8.37 19.91 -0.71
N TRP A 246 -7.21 20.09 -0.08
CA TRP A 246 -6.06 20.76 -0.67
C TRP A 246 -5.43 19.96 -1.82
N THR A 247 -4.88 20.67 -2.80
CA THR A 247 -4.19 20.05 -3.93
C THR A 247 -2.77 20.59 -4.05
N LEU A 248 -1.79 19.69 -4.13
CA LEU A 248 -0.40 20.01 -4.41
C LEU A 248 -0.17 19.96 -5.92
N THR A 249 0.24 21.09 -6.50
CA THR A 249 0.48 21.25 -7.93
C THR A 249 1.98 21.19 -8.27
N ASP A 250 2.32 21.37 -9.55
CA ASP A 250 3.70 21.34 -10.05
C ASP A 250 4.44 20.00 -9.83
N LEU A 251 3.71 18.91 -10.09
CA LEU A 251 4.20 17.55 -9.94
C LEU A 251 4.24 16.83 -11.30
N THR A 252 5.20 15.92 -11.46
CA THR A 252 5.25 14.92 -12.54
C THR A 252 5.03 13.55 -11.95
N ALA A 253 4.26 12.73 -12.65
CA ALA A 253 4.09 11.32 -12.33
C ALA A 253 4.69 10.45 -13.44
N GLU A 254 5.54 9.52 -13.03
CA GLU A 254 5.86 8.33 -13.82
C GLU A 254 4.89 7.23 -13.40
N LEU A 255 4.14 6.67 -14.35
CA LEU A 255 3.18 5.59 -14.15
C LEU A 255 3.57 4.38 -14.99
N VAL A 256 3.52 3.20 -14.38
CA VAL A 256 3.71 1.91 -15.05
C VAL A 256 2.61 0.94 -14.59
N ILE A 257 1.81 0.47 -15.54
CA ILE A 257 0.83 -0.61 -15.33
C ILE A 257 1.61 -1.90 -15.09
N ASP A 258 1.26 -2.62 -14.02
CA ASP A 258 1.94 -3.88 -13.72
C ASP A 258 1.58 -5.01 -14.71
N HIS A 259 2.24 -6.16 -14.52
CA HIS A 259 2.07 -7.31 -15.40
C HIS A 259 0.68 -7.97 -15.31
N THR A 260 -0.12 -7.69 -14.28
CA THR A 260 -1.51 -8.19 -14.16
C THR A 260 -2.50 -7.26 -14.86
N GLY A 261 -2.11 -6.02 -15.18
CA GLY A 261 -2.90 -5.04 -15.92
C GLY A 261 -3.99 -4.33 -15.10
N GLY A 262 -4.19 -4.72 -13.84
CA GLY A 262 -5.28 -4.20 -12.98
C GLY A 262 -4.88 -3.01 -12.13
N TYR A 263 -3.58 -2.83 -11.90
CA TYR A 263 -3.04 -1.76 -11.07
C TYR A 263 -1.79 -1.16 -11.71
N ALA A 264 -1.41 0.02 -11.22
CA ALA A 264 -0.21 0.70 -11.63
C ALA A 264 0.63 1.13 -10.43
N PHE A 265 1.95 1.09 -10.62
CA PHE A 265 2.90 1.81 -9.78
C PHE A 265 3.06 3.23 -10.32
N VAL A 266 3.10 4.19 -9.41
CA VAL A 266 3.29 5.60 -9.73
C VAL A 266 4.38 6.17 -8.83
N VAL A 267 5.32 6.89 -9.42
CA VAL A 267 6.29 7.72 -8.68
C VAL A 267 6.02 9.17 -9.02
N ILE A 268 5.70 9.96 -8.00
CA ILE A 268 5.34 11.36 -8.11
C ILE A 268 6.50 12.20 -7.56
N THR A 269 7.00 13.13 -8.37
CA THR A 269 8.12 14.01 -8.00
C THR A 269 7.81 15.47 -8.35
N PRO A 270 8.39 16.45 -7.64
CA PRO A 270 8.28 17.86 -8.02
C PRO A 270 8.87 18.14 -9.41
N ASN A 271 8.27 19.05 -10.18
CA ASN A 271 8.80 19.47 -11.48
C ASN A 271 10.08 20.32 -11.34
N GLN A 272 10.22 21.09 -10.25
CA GLN A 272 11.39 21.92 -9.98
C GLN A 272 12.05 21.59 -8.63
N VAL A 273 13.36 21.34 -8.68
CA VAL A 273 14.20 21.00 -7.51
C VAL A 273 14.79 22.25 -6.82
N TYR A 274 14.90 23.39 -7.52
CA TYR A 274 15.50 24.63 -7.00
C TYR A 274 14.60 25.85 -7.27
N GLY A 275 14.38 26.70 -6.24
CA GLY A 275 13.66 27.98 -6.36
C GLY A 275 12.17 27.96 -5.98
N ARG A 276 11.79 27.20 -4.95
CA ARG A 276 10.39 26.86 -4.60
C ARG A 276 9.45 28.05 -4.29
N GLN A 277 8.29 28.00 -4.92
CA GLN A 277 7.01 28.16 -4.23
C GLN A 277 6.16 26.92 -4.56
N GLN A 278 6.05 25.98 -3.62
CA GLN A 278 4.99 24.97 -3.71
C GLN A 278 3.66 25.71 -3.51
N GLU A 279 2.84 25.77 -4.55
CA GLU A 279 1.53 26.42 -4.48
C GLU A 279 0.50 25.43 -3.96
N TRP A 280 0.24 25.50 -2.66
CA TRP A 280 -0.94 24.90 -2.07
C TRP A 280 -2.15 25.69 -2.55
N ALA A 281 -2.84 25.16 -3.57
CA ALA A 281 -4.04 25.78 -4.09
C ALA A 281 -5.25 25.21 -3.37
N ARG A 282 -6.12 26.11 -2.89
CA ARG A 282 -7.47 25.76 -2.43
C ARG A 282 -8.24 25.21 -3.63
N ARG A 283 -8.80 24.00 -3.50
CA ARG A 283 -9.61 23.39 -4.54
C ARG A 283 -10.95 24.13 -4.60
N TRP A 284 -11.22 24.77 -5.74
CA TRP A 284 -12.56 25.26 -6.05
C TRP A 284 -13.36 24.12 -6.69
N HIS A 285 -14.61 23.98 -6.28
CA HIS A 285 -15.54 23.01 -6.82
C HIS A 285 -16.83 23.73 -7.19
N GLU A 286 -17.25 23.57 -8.44
CA GLU A 286 -18.56 23.98 -8.89
C GLU A 286 -19.55 22.87 -8.57
N CYS A 287 -20.69 23.26 -7.99
CA CYS A 287 -21.73 22.33 -7.63
C CYS A 287 -22.26 21.61 -8.88
N PRO A 288 -22.26 20.27 -8.90
CA PRO A 288 -22.72 19.50 -10.06
C PRO A 288 -24.23 19.60 -10.28
N ASN A 289 -24.98 20.16 -9.33
CA ASN A 289 -26.38 20.52 -9.47
C ASN A 289 -26.55 21.72 -10.40
N PRO A 290 -27.17 21.56 -11.60
CA PRO A 290 -27.40 22.67 -12.53
C PRO A 290 -28.31 23.77 -11.97
N ALA A 291 -29.16 23.45 -10.99
CA ALA A 291 -30.04 24.40 -10.31
C ALA A 291 -29.38 25.14 -9.14
N CYS A 292 -28.25 24.66 -8.64
CA CYS A 292 -27.49 25.35 -7.59
C CYS A 292 -26.42 26.26 -8.18
N GLY A 293 -25.54 25.72 -9.03
CA GLY A 293 -24.46 26.47 -9.67
C GLY A 293 -23.44 27.10 -8.70
N GLU A 294 -23.48 26.77 -7.42
CA GLU A 294 -22.59 27.37 -6.41
C GLU A 294 -21.14 26.93 -6.62
N VAL A 295 -20.21 27.89 -6.57
CA VAL A 295 -18.76 27.62 -6.65
C VAL A 295 -18.15 27.83 -5.28
N PHE A 296 -17.73 26.74 -4.64
CA PHE A 296 -17.24 26.76 -3.26
C PHE A 296 -15.81 26.22 -3.16
N VAL A 297 -15.14 26.56 -2.07
CA VAL A 297 -13.82 26.02 -1.74
C VAL A 297 -14.00 24.72 -0.97
N VAL A 298 -13.33 23.66 -1.41
CA VAL A 298 -13.23 22.40 -0.67
C VAL A 298 -12.17 22.55 0.40
N ASP A 299 -12.61 22.74 1.63
CA ASP A 299 -11.78 22.76 2.84
C ASP A 299 -12.33 21.79 3.90
N GLU A 300 -11.78 21.85 5.11
CA GLU A 300 -12.13 20.97 6.24
C GLU A 300 -13.59 21.07 6.68
N THR A 301 -14.31 22.11 6.26
CA THR A 301 -15.72 22.33 6.60
C THR A 301 -16.69 21.66 5.61
N VAL A 302 -16.17 21.21 4.46
CA VAL A 302 -16.96 20.59 3.40
C VAL A 302 -17.04 19.08 3.63
N GLU A 303 -18.27 18.58 3.74
CA GLU A 303 -18.53 17.15 3.88
C GLU A 303 -18.17 16.40 2.59
N ILE A 304 -17.37 15.34 2.69
CA ILE A 304 -17.04 14.46 1.56
C ILE A 304 -18.01 13.30 1.56
N HIS A 305 -18.57 12.96 0.39
CA HIS A 305 -19.46 11.82 0.28
C HIS A 305 -18.70 10.50 0.44
N ASP A 306 -19.06 9.70 1.43
CA ASP A 306 -18.36 8.47 1.83
C ASP A 306 -18.22 7.43 0.71
N VAL A 307 -19.15 7.41 -0.25
CA VAL A 307 -19.16 6.39 -1.31
C VAL A 307 -18.33 6.82 -2.52
N CYS A 308 -18.54 8.02 -3.04
CA CYS A 308 -17.86 8.46 -4.26
C CYS A 308 -16.58 9.27 -3.99
N GLY A 309 -16.40 9.81 -2.79
CA GLY A 309 -15.26 10.67 -2.43
C GLY A 309 -15.31 12.09 -2.99
N ASP A 310 -16.42 12.52 -3.59
CA ASP A 310 -16.61 13.91 -4.04
C ASP A 310 -17.16 14.80 -2.90
N PRO A 311 -16.79 16.09 -2.90
CA PRO A 311 -17.32 17.05 -1.93
C PRO A 311 -18.81 17.28 -2.15
N LYS A 312 -19.58 17.27 -1.07
CA LYS A 312 -20.98 17.71 -1.09
C LYS A 312 -21.02 19.22 -1.13
N CYS A 313 -21.89 19.77 -1.97
CA CYS A 313 -22.12 21.21 -1.99
C CYS A 313 -22.63 21.70 -0.63
N PRO A 314 -22.01 22.71 0.02
CA PRO A 314 -22.47 23.23 1.30
C PRO A 314 -23.91 23.78 1.27
N GLU A 315 -24.35 24.28 0.11
CA GLU A 315 -25.66 24.91 -0.06
C GLU A 315 -26.79 23.90 -0.31
N CYS A 316 -26.54 22.85 -1.09
CA CYS A 316 -27.58 21.88 -1.47
C CYS A 316 -27.30 20.44 -1.07
N ALA A 317 -26.19 20.18 -0.37
CA ALA A 317 -25.69 18.87 0.07
C ALA A 317 -25.40 17.86 -1.06
N TRP A 318 -25.42 18.31 -2.31
CA TRP A 318 -25.40 17.43 -3.49
C TRP A 318 -23.96 17.10 -3.94
N CYS A 319 -23.67 15.82 -4.28
CA CYS A 319 -22.41 15.34 -4.90
C CYS A 319 -22.58 15.09 -6.42
N SER A 320 -21.48 14.93 -7.16
CA SER A 320 -21.50 14.57 -8.60
C SER A 320 -22.13 13.20 -8.90
N CYS A 321 -22.24 12.38 -7.86
CA CYS A 321 -22.65 10.98 -7.91
C CYS A 321 -24.17 10.78 -7.83
N GLU A 322 -24.89 11.81 -7.41
CA GLU A 322 -26.30 11.76 -7.11
C GLU A 322 -27.03 12.26 -8.36
N ARG A 323 -27.53 11.32 -9.16
CA ARG A 323 -28.20 11.62 -10.43
C ARG A 323 -29.60 12.15 -10.15
N VAL A 324 -29.96 13.27 -10.75
CA VAL A 324 -31.35 13.74 -10.82
C VAL A 324 -31.85 13.49 -12.24
N GLU A 325 -32.34 12.29 -12.49
CA GLU A 325 -33.36 12.10 -13.52
C GLU A 325 -34.71 12.26 -12.83
N THR A 326 -35.20 13.50 -12.74
CA THR A 326 -36.58 13.74 -12.31
C THR A 326 -37.48 13.47 -13.50
N PHE A 327 -38.34 12.45 -13.39
CA PHE A 327 -39.31 12.13 -14.42
C PHE A 327 -40.66 12.81 -14.14
N CYS A 328 -41.35 13.25 -15.19
CA CYS A 328 -42.73 13.67 -15.09
C CYS A 328 -43.60 12.50 -14.61
N LYS A 329 -44.42 12.70 -13.57
CA LYS A 329 -45.29 11.64 -13.03
C LYS A 329 -46.44 11.25 -13.95
N ASN A 330 -46.72 12.03 -15.00
CA ASN A 330 -47.81 11.79 -15.94
C ASN A 330 -47.34 11.15 -17.25
N CYS A 331 -46.25 11.67 -17.86
CA CYS A 331 -45.76 11.16 -19.16
C CYS A 331 -44.46 10.35 -19.05
N PHE A 332 -43.85 10.27 -17.86
CA PHE A 332 -42.59 9.56 -17.60
C PHE A 332 -41.39 10.01 -18.45
N MET A 333 -41.45 11.19 -19.08
CA MET A 333 -40.29 11.80 -19.72
C MET A 333 -39.38 12.47 -18.68
N ALA A 334 -38.07 12.41 -18.92
CA ALA A 334 -37.09 13.13 -18.12
C ALA A 334 -37.34 14.64 -18.25
N LEU A 335 -37.56 15.31 -17.11
CA LEU A 335 -37.78 16.74 -17.06
C LEU A 335 -36.46 17.47 -17.31
N SER A 336 -36.49 18.47 -18.19
CA SER A 336 -35.38 19.41 -18.36
C SER A 336 -35.20 20.29 -17.12
N VAL A 337 -34.04 20.91 -16.97
CA VAL A 337 -33.69 21.74 -15.81
C VAL A 337 -34.71 22.88 -15.59
N ALA A 338 -35.17 23.50 -16.67
CA ALA A 338 -36.15 24.60 -16.63
C ALA A 338 -37.56 24.12 -16.20
N GLU A 339 -37.92 22.87 -16.51
CA GLU A 339 -39.19 22.27 -16.07
C GLU A 339 -39.15 21.85 -14.60
N GLN A 340 -37.96 21.48 -14.10
CA GLN A 340 -37.76 21.14 -12.69
C GLN A 340 -37.74 22.37 -11.78
N SER A 341 -37.20 23.51 -12.25
CA SER A 341 -37.18 24.77 -11.50
C SER A 341 -38.52 25.51 -11.52
N GLY A 342 -39.48 25.07 -12.35
CA GLY A 342 -40.78 25.73 -12.53
C GLY A 342 -40.71 27.00 -13.36
N GLU A 343 -39.60 27.25 -14.06
CA GLU A 343 -39.43 28.39 -14.98
C GLU A 343 -40.25 28.21 -16.26
N VAL A 344 -40.49 26.97 -16.68
CA VAL A 344 -41.37 26.62 -17.79
C VAL A 344 -42.34 25.51 -17.38
N GLU A 345 -43.58 25.59 -17.88
CA GLU A 345 -44.54 24.50 -17.69
C GLU A 345 -44.16 23.31 -18.57
N HIS A 346 -44.10 22.12 -17.96
CA HIS A 346 -43.90 20.88 -18.68
C HIS A 346 -45.18 20.49 -19.45
N GLU A 347 -45.13 20.53 -20.78
CA GLU A 347 -46.23 20.09 -21.62
C GLU A 347 -46.31 18.55 -21.64
N CYS A 348 -47.26 18.01 -20.86
CA CYS A 348 -47.60 16.59 -20.91
C CYS A 348 -48.40 16.29 -22.19
N ALA A 349 -47.77 15.63 -23.17
CA ALA A 349 -48.46 15.09 -24.35
C ALA A 349 -49.14 13.75 -24.06
#